data_AF-A0A7Z9KW11-F1
#
_entry.id   AF-A0A7Z9KW11-F1
#
_cell.length_a   1.000
_cell.length_b   1.000
_cell.length_c   1.000
_cell.angle_alpha   90.00
_cell.angle_beta   90.00
_cell.angle_gamma   90.00
#
_symmetry.space_group_name_H-M   'P 1'
#
loop_
_entity.id
_entity.type
_entity.pdbx_description
1 polymer ?
#
loop_
_entity_poly.entity_id
_entity_poly.type
_entity_poly.pdbx_seq_one_letter_code
_entity_poly.pdbx_strand_id
1 'polypeptide(L)'
;MAEMSTPAAVLGIDAPLHGARRKSSVDSHALYQNLANIAAIKGAAWQSAIDYLSVTFFAESLDANLGLGIPTRFDQSHFAYVGQGRGADVGLIFAAHEAQIGSLVLSGAGPLQVTQWLHRSTPLSLVPGFERILRETPSAGDSTLNLIQHYLNPVDSINYGPLITKRPPEGIGARNLLYIYGSDDTHASPAGTRALADAMGLNIAAPALETAKGETFAGYESFEPPDGDNNPADSDRVLDLPISNNHVLGASSATVAMSQFVSTDGDGHTVLHQHPVARFQVSHFLSTWFETGVAEIAAP
;
A
#
# COMPACT_ATOMS: atom_id res chain seq x y z
N MET A 1 2.29 0.86 -18.27
CA MET A 1 0.87 1.15 -17.93
C MET A 1 0.03 1.07 -19.20
N ALA A 2 -1.25 0.72 -19.12
CA ALA A 2 -2.15 0.96 -20.26
C ALA A 2 -2.22 2.48 -20.49
N GLU A 3 -2.45 2.95 -21.71
CA GLU A 3 -2.56 4.40 -21.96
C GLU A 3 -3.72 4.96 -21.12
N MET A 4 -3.44 5.97 -20.31
CA MET A 4 -4.45 6.74 -19.60
C MET A 4 -5.18 7.64 -20.60
N SER A 5 -6.51 7.73 -20.53
CA SER A 5 -7.27 8.65 -21.38
C SER A 5 -6.98 10.12 -21.04
N THR A 6 -6.68 10.36 -19.77
CA THR A 6 -6.29 11.66 -19.21
C THR A 6 -4.78 11.76 -19.08
N PRO A 7 -4.12 12.75 -19.71
CA PRO A 7 -2.71 13.01 -19.46
C PRO A 7 -2.45 13.39 -18.00
N ALA A 8 -1.40 12.81 -17.41
CA ALA A 8 -0.96 13.15 -16.06
C ALA A 8 0.55 13.39 -16.03
N ALA A 9 0.99 14.33 -15.19
CA ALA A 9 2.40 14.47 -14.88
C ALA A 9 2.78 13.50 -13.76
N VAL A 10 3.99 12.92 -13.84
CA VAL A 10 4.48 11.95 -12.86
C VAL A 10 5.71 12.51 -12.17
N LEU A 11 5.65 12.59 -10.85
CA LEU A 11 6.79 12.94 -10.00
C LEU A 11 7.28 11.67 -9.29
N GLY A 12 8.56 11.38 -9.43
CA GLY A 12 9.21 10.25 -8.79
C GLY A 12 10.51 10.69 -8.13
N ILE A 13 10.82 10.08 -6.99
CA ILE A 13 12.07 10.30 -6.27
C ILE A 13 12.74 8.96 -5.99
N ASP A 14 14.06 8.96 -5.92
CA ASP A 14 14.78 7.86 -5.28
C ASP A 14 14.47 7.89 -3.78
N ALA A 15 13.99 6.78 -3.24
CA ALA A 15 13.81 6.61 -1.80
C ALA A 15 15.18 6.57 -1.09
N PRO A 16 15.24 6.85 0.23
CA PRO A 16 16.41 6.56 1.05
C PRO A 16 16.94 5.15 0.79
N LEU A 17 18.28 5.02 0.70
CA LEU A 17 18.98 3.75 0.45
C LEU A 17 18.76 3.15 -0.96
N HIS A 18 18.13 3.89 -1.88
CA HIS A 18 17.88 3.46 -3.27
C HIS A 18 18.47 4.47 -4.28
N GLY A 19 18.63 4.02 -5.53
CA GLY A 19 19.09 4.86 -6.64
C GLY A 19 20.33 5.72 -6.32
N ALA A 20 20.27 6.99 -6.69
CA ALA A 20 21.32 7.97 -6.40
C ALA A 20 21.49 8.26 -4.90
N ARG A 21 20.46 8.01 -4.09
CA ARG A 21 20.47 8.21 -2.64
C ARG A 21 20.99 7.01 -1.85
N ARG A 22 21.32 5.90 -2.51
CA ARG A 22 21.88 4.71 -1.86
C ARG A 22 23.24 4.97 -1.25
N LYS A 23 24.11 5.70 -1.97
CA LYS A 23 25.50 6.03 -1.57
C LYS A 23 26.30 4.82 -1.03
N SER A 24 26.01 3.63 -1.55
CA SER A 24 26.61 2.36 -1.12
C SER A 24 26.64 1.38 -2.30
N SER A 25 27.60 0.45 -2.28
CA SER A 25 27.66 -0.69 -3.20
C SER A 25 26.82 -1.88 -2.71
N VAL A 26 26.39 -1.87 -1.45
CA VAL A 26 25.50 -2.90 -0.89
C VAL A 26 24.13 -2.79 -1.54
N ASP A 27 23.52 -3.94 -1.79
CA ASP A 27 22.17 -4.02 -2.34
C ASP A 27 21.14 -3.27 -1.47
N SER A 28 20.17 -2.60 -2.10
CA SER A 28 19.21 -1.76 -1.39
C SER A 28 18.28 -2.58 -0.49
N HIS A 29 17.96 -3.81 -0.87
CA HIS A 29 17.14 -4.71 -0.05
C HIS A 29 17.85 -5.04 1.26
N ALA A 30 19.14 -5.37 1.18
CA ALA A 30 19.97 -5.67 2.34
C ALA A 30 20.13 -4.45 3.26
N LEU A 31 20.25 -3.23 2.70
CA LEU A 31 20.33 -2.00 3.47
C LEU A 31 19.03 -1.69 4.20
N TYR A 32 17.89 -1.83 3.51
CA TYR A 32 16.58 -1.49 4.05
C TYR A 32 16.04 -2.54 5.03
N GLN A 33 16.59 -3.76 5.02
CA GLN A 33 16.21 -4.86 5.91
C GLN A 33 17.34 -5.26 6.84
N ASN A 34 18.22 -4.32 7.15
CA ASN A 34 19.39 -4.56 7.96
C ASN A 34 18.97 -4.89 9.40
N LEU A 35 18.78 -6.18 9.71
CA LEU A 35 18.45 -6.66 11.05
C LEU A 35 19.54 -6.30 12.07
N ALA A 36 20.79 -6.14 11.63
CA ALA A 36 21.87 -5.65 12.49
C ALA A 36 21.77 -4.15 12.80
N ASN A 37 20.90 -3.41 12.10
CA ASN A 37 20.60 -2.01 12.34
C ASN A 37 19.11 -1.73 12.14
N ILE A 38 18.29 -2.23 13.06
CA ILE A 38 16.82 -2.04 13.05
C ILE A 38 16.42 -0.55 13.08
N ALA A 39 17.25 0.32 13.66
CA ALA A 39 17.04 1.76 13.66
C ALA A 39 17.09 2.34 12.23
N ALA A 40 17.93 1.80 11.35
CA ALA A 40 17.97 2.21 9.94
C ALA A 40 16.70 1.79 9.18
N ILE A 41 16.11 0.62 9.48
CA ILE A 41 14.83 0.18 8.89
C ILE A 41 13.75 1.22 9.22
N LYS A 42 13.61 1.52 10.51
CA LYS A 42 12.64 2.51 11.00
C LYS A 42 12.90 3.92 10.47
N GLY A 43 14.15 4.36 10.50
CA GLY A 43 14.55 5.68 10.03
C GLY A 43 14.32 5.86 8.52
N ALA A 44 14.60 4.83 7.72
CA ALA A 44 14.39 4.86 6.29
C ALA A 44 12.89 4.96 5.95
N ALA A 45 12.00 4.26 6.66
CA ALA A 45 10.57 4.37 6.47
C ALA A 45 10.05 5.79 6.77
N TRP A 46 10.42 6.35 7.92
CA TRP A 46 10.05 7.73 8.27
C TRP A 46 10.59 8.77 7.30
N GLN A 47 11.88 8.68 6.95
CA GLN A 47 12.48 9.59 5.99
C GLN A 47 11.78 9.50 4.64
N SER A 48 11.42 8.30 4.19
CA SER A 48 10.70 8.11 2.92
C SER A 48 9.33 8.80 2.96
N ALA A 49 8.58 8.68 4.07
CA ALA A 49 7.28 9.36 4.22
C ALA A 49 7.42 10.88 4.20
N ILE A 50 8.42 11.43 4.90
CA ILE A 50 8.75 12.86 4.91
C ILE A 50 9.17 13.36 3.51
N ASP A 51 9.92 12.55 2.77
CA ASP A 51 10.31 12.90 1.42
C ASP A 51 9.10 12.99 0.48
N TYR A 52 8.10 12.11 0.62
CA TYR A 52 6.86 12.19 -0.15
C TYR A 52 5.96 13.38 0.25
N LEU A 53 5.93 13.77 1.53
CA LEU A 53 5.34 15.05 1.94
C LEU A 53 6.04 16.22 1.22
N SER A 54 7.37 16.17 1.15
CA SER A 54 8.17 17.19 0.49
C SER A 54 7.94 17.24 -1.03
N VAL A 55 7.67 16.11 -1.68
CA VAL A 55 7.29 16.05 -3.10
C VAL A 55 5.94 16.74 -3.32
N THR A 56 4.97 16.52 -2.43
CA THR A 56 3.67 17.19 -2.50
C THR A 56 3.82 18.69 -2.34
N PHE A 57 4.56 19.14 -1.32
CA PHE A 57 4.88 20.56 -1.13
C PHE A 57 5.63 21.17 -2.33
N PHE A 58 6.56 20.43 -2.93
CA PHE A 58 7.24 20.85 -4.16
C PHE A 58 6.24 21.03 -5.31
N ALA A 59 5.33 20.08 -5.52
CA ALA A 59 4.31 20.16 -6.56
C ALA A 59 3.38 21.37 -6.35
N GLU A 60 3.00 21.67 -5.12
CA GLU A 60 2.16 22.83 -4.80
C GLU A 60 2.86 24.16 -5.03
N SER A 61 4.15 24.23 -4.71
CA SER A 61 4.95 25.46 -4.79
C SER A 61 5.60 25.69 -6.16
N LEU A 62 5.54 24.71 -7.06
CA LEU A 62 6.16 24.82 -8.37
C LEU A 62 5.45 25.85 -9.24
N ASP A 63 6.09 27.01 -9.41
CA ASP A 63 5.78 27.97 -10.46
C ASP A 63 6.91 27.93 -11.51
N ALA A 64 6.84 26.93 -12.40
CA ALA A 64 7.87 26.69 -13.39
C ALA A 64 7.37 27.04 -14.79
N ASN A 65 8.23 27.70 -15.57
CA ASN A 65 8.08 27.71 -17.01
C ASN A 65 8.80 26.47 -17.56
N LEU A 66 8.05 25.41 -17.92
CA LEU A 66 8.60 24.18 -18.49
C LEU A 66 9.08 24.36 -19.95
N GLY A 67 9.43 25.58 -20.36
CA GLY A 67 9.81 25.91 -21.73
C GLY A 67 8.62 25.99 -22.70
N LEU A 68 7.39 26.01 -22.18
CA LEU A 68 6.16 26.07 -22.98
C LEU A 68 5.73 27.51 -23.32
N GLY A 69 6.48 28.51 -22.88
CA GLY A 69 6.14 29.92 -23.09
C GLY A 69 4.95 30.41 -22.24
N ILE A 70 4.41 29.55 -21.39
CA ILE A 70 3.33 29.83 -20.43
C ILE A 70 3.74 29.32 -19.03
N PRO A 71 3.36 30.01 -17.94
CA PRO A 71 3.50 29.47 -16.60
C PRO A 71 2.83 28.10 -16.51
N THR A 72 3.57 27.10 -16.07
CA THR A 72 3.06 25.74 -15.91
C THR A 72 2.95 25.42 -14.43
N ARG A 73 1.77 24.97 -14.01
CA ARG A 73 1.46 24.63 -12.62
C ARG A 73 0.76 23.27 -12.61
N PHE A 74 0.92 22.54 -11.51
CA PHE A 74 0.13 21.33 -11.31
C PHE A 74 -1.28 21.69 -10.86
N ASP A 75 -2.25 20.88 -11.25
CA ASP A 75 -3.59 20.94 -10.68
C ASP A 75 -3.56 20.39 -9.25
N GLN A 76 -3.67 21.29 -8.29
CA GLN A 76 -3.61 20.97 -6.86
C GLN A 76 -4.84 20.21 -6.35
N SER A 77 -5.91 20.09 -7.15
CA SER A 77 -7.13 19.37 -6.76
C SER A 77 -7.10 17.87 -7.11
N HIS A 78 -6.14 17.45 -7.93
CA HIS A 78 -6.08 16.10 -8.49
C HIS A 78 -4.71 15.45 -8.30
N PHE A 79 -4.29 15.27 -7.05
CA PHE A 79 -3.09 14.47 -6.75
C PHE A 79 -3.46 13.02 -6.44
N ALA A 80 -2.71 12.11 -7.04
CA ALA A 80 -2.81 10.68 -6.81
C ALA A 80 -1.45 10.10 -6.45
N TYR A 81 -1.45 9.06 -5.62
CA TYR A 81 -0.25 8.31 -5.25
C TYR A 81 -0.33 6.89 -5.79
N VAL A 82 0.75 6.42 -6.43
CA VAL A 82 0.89 5.02 -6.86
C VAL A 82 2.11 4.43 -6.17
N GLY A 83 1.89 3.41 -5.34
CA GLY A 83 2.94 2.73 -4.58
C GLY A 83 2.92 1.22 -4.79
N GLN A 84 4.10 0.63 -4.96
CA GLN A 84 4.28 -0.82 -5.01
C GLN A 84 5.28 -1.26 -3.95
N GLY A 85 5.05 -2.41 -3.31
CA GLY A 85 5.97 -2.99 -2.34
C GLY A 85 6.21 -2.03 -1.17
N ARG A 86 7.48 -1.69 -0.94
CA ARG A 86 7.85 -0.68 0.06
C ARG A 86 7.29 0.71 -0.22
N GLY A 87 7.08 1.06 -1.49
CA GLY A 87 6.38 2.29 -1.85
C GLY A 87 4.93 2.27 -1.35
N ALA A 88 4.25 1.12 -1.41
CA ALA A 88 2.91 1.01 -0.86
C ALA A 88 2.89 1.15 0.68
N ASP A 89 3.85 0.52 1.37
CA ASP A 89 3.98 0.63 2.83
C ASP A 89 4.21 2.08 3.28
N VAL A 90 5.21 2.75 2.70
CA VAL A 90 5.54 4.14 3.01
C VAL A 90 4.41 5.09 2.57
N GLY A 91 3.80 4.80 1.42
CA GLY A 91 2.69 5.57 0.87
C GLY A 91 1.52 5.67 1.84
N LEU A 92 1.24 4.61 2.61
CA LEU A 92 0.21 4.64 3.66
C LEU A 92 0.59 5.57 4.82
N ILE A 93 1.85 5.58 5.25
CA ILE A 93 2.34 6.48 6.32
C ILE A 93 2.23 7.94 5.88
N PHE A 94 2.72 8.23 4.66
CA PHE A 94 2.68 9.55 4.04
C PHE A 94 1.23 10.02 3.86
N ALA A 95 0.41 9.20 3.18
CA ALA A 95 -0.95 9.58 2.87
C ALA A 95 -1.78 9.79 4.13
N ALA A 96 -1.58 9.05 5.22
CA ALA A 96 -2.28 9.30 6.47
C ALA A 96 -2.14 10.76 6.99
N HIS A 97 -1.17 11.53 6.52
CA HIS A 97 -0.92 12.91 6.94
C HIS A 97 -1.01 13.95 5.81
N GLU A 98 -1.28 13.55 4.56
CA GLU A 98 -1.27 14.45 3.41
C GLU A 98 -2.67 14.70 2.83
N ALA A 99 -3.27 15.85 3.12
CA ALA A 99 -4.63 16.16 2.71
C ALA A 99 -4.82 16.21 1.18
N GLN A 100 -3.77 16.52 0.41
CA GLN A 100 -3.90 16.74 -1.03
C GLN A 100 -4.03 15.46 -1.86
N ILE A 101 -3.65 14.31 -1.31
CA ILE A 101 -3.83 13.04 -2.02
C ILE A 101 -5.30 12.64 -1.97
N GLY A 102 -5.99 12.75 -3.11
CA GLY A 102 -7.40 12.35 -3.25
C GLY A 102 -7.60 10.91 -3.74
N SER A 103 -6.55 10.29 -4.30
CA SER A 103 -6.61 8.94 -4.85
C SER A 103 -5.32 8.15 -4.64
N LEU A 104 -5.44 6.87 -4.30
CA LEU A 104 -4.32 5.96 -4.07
C LEU A 104 -4.47 4.68 -4.89
N VAL A 105 -3.35 4.23 -5.45
CA VAL A 105 -3.19 2.89 -6.00
C VAL A 105 -2.05 2.20 -5.26
N LEU A 106 -2.35 1.07 -4.63
CA LEU A 106 -1.39 0.28 -3.86
C LEU A 106 -1.24 -1.11 -4.47
N SER A 107 -0.04 -1.68 -4.41
CA SER A 107 0.22 -3.06 -4.81
C SER A 107 1.31 -3.69 -3.96
N GLY A 108 1.16 -4.96 -3.60
CA GLY A 108 2.20 -5.73 -2.90
C GLY A 108 2.70 -5.12 -1.59
N ALA A 109 1.85 -4.35 -0.87
CA ALA A 109 2.22 -3.84 0.46
C ALA A 109 2.45 -5.01 1.43
N GLY A 110 3.44 -4.85 2.33
CA GLY A 110 3.90 -5.90 3.21
C GLY A 110 3.96 -5.44 4.66
N PRO A 111 2.81 -5.17 5.31
CA PRO A 111 2.79 -4.80 6.72
C PRO A 111 3.12 -5.99 7.62
N LEU A 112 3.20 -5.74 8.93
CA LEU A 112 3.48 -6.74 9.95
C LEU A 112 4.83 -7.37 9.69
N GLN A 113 5.88 -6.62 9.97
CA GLN A 113 7.23 -6.95 9.54
C GLN A 113 7.70 -8.35 9.97
N VAL A 114 7.31 -8.81 11.16
CA VAL A 114 7.59 -10.19 11.62
C VAL A 114 6.85 -11.21 10.76
N THR A 115 5.56 -11.02 10.48
CA THR A 115 4.78 -11.88 9.57
C THR A 115 5.46 -11.95 8.19
N GLN A 116 5.92 -10.81 7.65
CA GLN A 116 6.67 -10.80 6.39
C GLN A 116 7.91 -11.68 6.46
N TRP A 117 8.69 -11.57 7.53
CA TRP A 117 9.92 -12.32 7.70
C TRP A 117 9.72 -13.83 7.87
N LEU A 118 8.60 -14.23 8.47
CA LEU A 118 8.25 -15.63 8.69
C LEU A 118 7.69 -16.30 7.42
N HIS A 119 6.99 -15.56 6.57
CA HIS A 119 6.19 -16.16 5.49
C HIS A 119 6.71 -15.91 4.07
N ARG A 120 7.41 -14.80 3.82
CA ARG A 120 7.88 -14.54 2.46
C ARG A 120 9.10 -15.42 2.12
N SER A 121 9.21 -15.81 0.85
CA SER A 121 10.34 -16.59 0.35
C SER A 121 11.35 -15.75 -0.44
N THR A 122 10.93 -14.59 -0.95
CA THR A 122 11.71 -13.78 -1.91
C THR A 122 12.04 -12.40 -1.33
N PRO A 123 13.23 -11.83 -1.63
CA PRO A 123 14.37 -12.43 -2.34
C PRO A 123 15.17 -13.42 -1.49
N LEU A 124 14.92 -13.46 -0.18
CA LEU A 124 15.55 -14.41 0.74
C LEU A 124 14.61 -14.67 1.92
N SER A 125 14.35 -15.95 2.20
CA SER A 125 13.71 -16.36 3.45
C SER A 125 14.64 -16.10 4.64
N LEU A 126 14.13 -15.43 5.67
CA LEU A 126 14.89 -15.13 6.88
C LEU A 126 14.72 -16.20 7.96
N VAL A 127 13.78 -17.14 7.79
CA VAL A 127 13.49 -18.21 8.76
C VAL A 127 14.74 -18.99 9.16
N PRO A 128 15.61 -19.48 8.24
CA PRO A 128 16.83 -20.19 8.64
C PRO A 128 17.79 -19.34 9.48
N GLY A 129 17.81 -18.02 9.25
CA GLY A 129 18.58 -17.07 10.04
C GLY A 129 18.03 -16.95 11.46
N PHE A 130 16.72 -16.83 11.61
CA PHE A 130 16.06 -16.80 12.91
C PHE A 130 16.20 -18.12 13.66
N GLU A 131 16.05 -19.27 13.02
CA GLU A 131 16.27 -20.58 13.64
C GLU A 131 17.66 -20.69 14.26
N ARG A 132 18.68 -20.17 13.56
CA ARG A 132 20.06 -20.16 14.06
C ARG A 132 20.24 -19.24 15.28
N ILE A 133 19.57 -18.10 15.30
CA ILE A 133 19.68 -17.10 16.36
C ILE A 133 18.88 -17.51 17.59
N LEU A 134 17.62 -17.92 17.39
CA LEU A 134 16.66 -18.29 18.44
C LEU A 134 16.87 -19.71 18.97
N ARG A 135 17.53 -20.59 18.19
CA ARG A 135 17.72 -22.02 18.50
C ARG A 135 16.42 -22.82 18.58
N GLU A 136 15.37 -22.32 17.92
CA GLU A 136 14.05 -22.94 17.80
C GLU A 136 13.39 -22.51 16.48
N THR A 137 12.30 -23.17 16.10
CA THR A 137 11.52 -22.76 14.93
C THR A 137 10.80 -21.45 15.23
N PRO A 138 11.06 -20.37 14.47
CA PRO A 138 10.48 -19.07 14.78
C PRO A 138 8.97 -19.08 14.55
N SER A 139 8.26 -18.36 15.40
CA SER A 139 6.81 -18.24 15.38
C SER A 139 6.37 -16.78 15.59
N ALA A 140 5.14 -16.45 15.23
CA ALA A 140 4.57 -15.15 15.52
C ALA A 140 4.46 -14.87 17.05
N GLY A 141 4.50 -15.92 17.87
CA GLY A 141 4.46 -15.83 19.34
C GLY A 141 5.81 -15.51 19.99
N ASP A 142 6.92 -15.53 19.24
CA ASP A 142 8.26 -15.37 19.82
C ASP A 142 8.42 -13.99 20.47
N SER A 143 8.80 -13.95 21.74
CA SER A 143 8.94 -12.70 22.49
C SER A 143 10.00 -11.78 21.88
N THR A 144 11.10 -12.34 21.38
CA THR A 144 12.19 -11.58 20.75
C THR A 144 11.71 -10.91 19.46
N LEU A 145 10.97 -11.65 18.62
CA LEU A 145 10.41 -11.10 17.38
C LEU A 145 9.34 -10.06 17.69
N ASN A 146 8.51 -10.29 18.71
CA ASN A 146 7.49 -9.32 19.13
C ASN A 146 8.07 -8.03 19.71
N LEU A 147 9.22 -8.07 20.41
CA LEU A 147 9.93 -6.86 20.82
C LEU A 147 10.44 -6.05 19.63
N ILE A 148 10.94 -6.75 18.60
CA ILE A 148 11.35 -6.13 17.33
C ILE A 148 10.15 -5.53 16.61
N GLN A 149 9.04 -6.28 16.49
CA GLN A 149 7.79 -5.79 15.91
C GLN A 149 7.32 -4.54 16.64
N HIS A 150 7.28 -4.57 17.98
CA HIS A 150 6.90 -3.42 18.78
C HIS A 150 7.76 -2.17 18.48
N TYR A 151 9.07 -2.34 18.31
CA TYR A 151 9.97 -1.24 17.93
C TYR A 151 9.63 -0.65 16.55
N LEU A 152 9.21 -1.51 15.61
CA LEU A 152 8.86 -1.15 14.23
C LEU A 152 7.40 -0.71 14.05
N ASN A 153 6.50 -1.00 14.99
CA ASN A 153 5.08 -0.62 14.91
C ASN A 153 4.83 0.84 14.49
N PRO A 154 5.59 1.85 14.95
CA PRO A 154 5.38 3.23 14.51
C PRO A 154 5.53 3.44 13.00
N VAL A 155 6.22 2.56 12.28
CA VAL A 155 6.39 2.62 10.82
C VAL A 155 5.72 1.44 10.10
N ASP A 156 4.92 0.65 10.81
CA ASP A 156 4.20 -0.46 10.21
C ASP A 156 2.93 0.06 9.53
N SER A 157 2.80 -0.20 8.22
CA SER A 157 1.73 0.33 7.37
C SER A 157 0.33 -0.13 7.80
N ILE A 158 0.22 -1.24 8.56
CA ILE A 158 -1.04 -1.71 9.15
C ILE A 158 -1.73 -0.67 10.03
N ASN A 159 -0.93 0.14 10.75
CA ASN A 159 -1.45 1.14 11.69
C ASN A 159 -2.04 2.36 10.97
N TYR A 160 -1.68 2.55 9.70
CA TYR A 160 -2.10 3.68 8.88
C TYR A 160 -3.26 3.34 7.95
N GLY A 161 -3.46 2.07 7.61
CA GLY A 161 -4.57 1.61 6.77
C GLY A 161 -5.94 2.18 7.18
N PRO A 162 -6.38 2.06 8.45
CA PRO A 162 -7.65 2.62 8.90
C PRO A 162 -7.76 4.14 8.73
N LEU A 163 -6.63 4.87 8.75
CA LEU A 163 -6.57 6.32 8.57
C LEU A 163 -6.76 6.74 7.10
N ILE A 164 -6.75 5.81 6.15
CA ILE A 164 -6.99 6.12 4.74
C ILE A 164 -8.48 6.06 4.42
N THR A 165 -9.20 5.09 4.97
CA THR A 165 -10.57 4.75 4.54
C THR A 165 -11.60 4.84 5.67
N LYS A 166 -11.32 4.26 6.85
CA LYS A 166 -12.32 4.11 7.93
C LYS A 166 -12.44 5.34 8.82
N ARG A 167 -11.31 5.94 9.16
CA ARG A 167 -11.20 7.04 10.14
C ARG A 167 -10.10 8.02 9.74
N PRO A 168 -10.22 8.69 8.58
CA PRO A 168 -9.27 9.71 8.19
C PRO A 168 -9.15 10.79 9.27
N PRO A 169 -7.94 11.34 9.49
CA PRO A 169 -7.74 12.44 10.43
C PRO A 169 -8.59 13.67 10.10
N GLU A 170 -8.82 14.51 11.11
CA GLU A 170 -9.51 15.79 10.92
C GLU A 170 -8.81 16.64 9.84
N GLY A 171 -9.61 17.21 8.93
CA GLY A 171 -9.12 17.98 7.79
C GLY A 171 -8.70 17.14 6.58
N ILE A 172 -8.71 15.80 6.67
CA ILE A 172 -8.44 14.89 5.55
C ILE A 172 -9.76 14.24 5.11
N GLY A 173 -10.12 14.42 3.84
CA GLY A 173 -11.33 13.83 3.27
C GLY A 173 -11.23 12.32 3.02
N ALA A 174 -12.36 11.70 2.70
CA ALA A 174 -12.38 10.32 2.20
C ALA A 174 -11.58 10.23 0.90
N ARG A 175 -10.82 9.13 0.72
CA ARG A 175 -9.95 8.93 -0.45
C ARG A 175 -10.36 7.74 -1.26
N ASN A 176 -10.20 7.88 -2.57
CA ASN A 176 -10.29 6.74 -3.47
C ASN A 176 -9.09 5.83 -3.26
N LEU A 177 -9.31 4.52 -3.20
CA LEU A 177 -8.26 3.54 -3.01
C LEU A 177 -8.52 2.29 -3.86
N LEU A 178 -7.58 1.99 -4.74
CA LEU A 178 -7.51 0.71 -5.46
C LEU A 178 -6.28 -0.07 -4.97
N TYR A 179 -6.51 -1.20 -4.30
CA TYR A 179 -5.44 -2.13 -3.95
C TYR A 179 -5.39 -3.28 -4.97
N ILE A 180 -4.31 -3.35 -5.74
CA ILE A 180 -3.99 -4.51 -6.59
C ILE A 180 -3.29 -5.59 -5.76
N TYR A 181 -3.92 -6.75 -5.64
CA TYR A 181 -3.40 -7.93 -4.96
C TYR A 181 -2.96 -9.02 -5.94
N GLY A 182 -1.73 -9.48 -5.84
CA GLY A 182 -1.25 -10.70 -6.48
C GLY A 182 -1.38 -11.89 -5.54
N SER A 183 -2.25 -12.84 -5.88
CA SER A 183 -2.49 -14.05 -5.07
C SER A 183 -1.26 -14.95 -4.92
N ASP A 184 -0.34 -14.87 -5.88
CA ASP A 184 0.93 -15.59 -5.95
C ASP A 184 2.15 -14.70 -5.68
N ASP A 185 1.99 -13.62 -4.90
CA ASP A 185 3.08 -12.74 -4.47
C ASP A 185 4.01 -13.46 -3.47
N THR A 186 5.30 -13.59 -3.81
CA THR A 186 6.30 -14.24 -2.93
C THR A 186 7.16 -13.26 -2.14
N HIS A 187 7.00 -11.95 -2.37
CA HIS A 187 7.72 -10.85 -1.73
C HIS A 187 6.96 -10.28 -0.53
N ALA A 188 5.62 -10.24 -0.62
CA ALA A 188 4.72 -9.84 0.44
C ALA A 188 3.94 -11.06 0.97
N SER A 189 3.87 -11.21 2.28
CA SER A 189 3.06 -12.26 2.91
C SER A 189 1.58 -12.09 2.54
N PRO A 190 0.91 -13.14 2.05
CA PRO A 190 -0.54 -13.14 1.85
C PRO A 190 -1.29 -12.76 3.14
N ALA A 191 -0.88 -13.29 4.29
CA ALA A 191 -1.48 -12.97 5.58
C ALA A 191 -1.34 -11.47 5.93
N GLY A 192 -0.16 -10.88 5.70
CA GLY A 192 0.06 -9.44 5.91
C GLY A 192 -0.79 -8.57 4.99
N THR A 193 -0.86 -8.93 3.71
CA THR A 193 -1.65 -8.21 2.70
C THR A 193 -3.15 -8.25 3.02
N ARG A 194 -3.67 -9.43 3.40
CA ARG A 194 -5.07 -9.59 3.81
C ARG A 194 -5.36 -8.78 5.07
N ALA A 195 -4.53 -8.91 6.11
CA ALA A 195 -4.69 -8.10 7.33
C ALA A 195 -4.73 -6.59 7.03
N LEU A 196 -3.96 -6.12 6.04
CA LEU A 196 -4.02 -4.72 5.59
C LEU A 196 -5.35 -4.36 4.93
N ALA A 197 -5.82 -5.20 4.00
CA ALA A 197 -7.10 -5.02 3.35
C ALA A 197 -8.24 -4.98 4.39
N ASP A 198 -8.13 -5.75 5.47
CA ASP A 198 -9.10 -5.81 6.58
C ASP A 198 -9.05 -4.53 7.41
N ALA A 199 -7.83 -4.13 7.78
CA ALA A 199 -7.60 -2.89 8.51
C ALA A 199 -8.16 -1.68 7.73
N MET A 200 -7.98 -1.66 6.41
CA MET A 200 -8.55 -0.67 5.50
C MET A 200 -10.05 -0.89 5.18
N GLY A 201 -10.63 -2.05 5.50
CA GLY A 201 -12.05 -2.33 5.23
C GLY A 201 -12.36 -2.42 3.74
N LEU A 202 -11.45 -2.97 2.95
CA LEU A 202 -11.63 -3.09 1.50
C LEU A 202 -12.59 -4.21 1.17
N ASN A 203 -13.55 -3.91 0.29
CA ASN A 203 -14.35 -4.90 -0.43
C ASN A 203 -13.53 -5.50 -1.58
N ILE A 204 -13.96 -6.66 -2.08
CA ILE A 204 -13.25 -7.36 -3.17
C ILE A 204 -13.95 -7.04 -4.49
N ALA A 205 -13.21 -6.57 -5.49
CA ALA A 205 -13.74 -6.40 -6.83
C ALA A 205 -13.87 -7.76 -7.53
N ALA A 206 -15.00 -8.02 -8.19
CA ALA A 206 -15.19 -9.23 -8.98
C ALA A 206 -14.23 -9.27 -10.19
N PRO A 207 -13.77 -10.46 -10.62
CA PRO A 207 -13.96 -11.75 -9.97
C PRO A 207 -13.07 -11.89 -8.73
N ALA A 208 -13.63 -12.42 -7.64
CA ALA A 208 -12.84 -12.78 -6.47
C ALA A 208 -12.09 -14.10 -6.74
N LEU A 209 -10.77 -14.09 -6.57
CA LEU A 209 -9.94 -15.30 -6.54
C LEU A 209 -10.03 -15.96 -5.17
N GLU A 210 -10.11 -15.15 -4.12
CA GLU A 210 -10.14 -15.60 -2.73
C GLU A 210 -11.09 -14.71 -1.94
N THR A 211 -12.07 -15.31 -1.28
CA THR A 211 -13.08 -14.60 -0.46
C THR A 211 -12.84 -14.73 1.05
N ALA A 212 -11.85 -15.52 1.47
CA ALA A 212 -11.56 -15.74 2.88
C ALA A 212 -10.47 -14.80 3.38
N LYS A 213 -10.88 -13.79 4.14
CA LYS A 213 -10.01 -13.08 5.08
C LYS A 213 -9.83 -13.93 6.34
N GLY A 214 -8.58 -14.03 6.81
CA GLY A 214 -8.23 -14.80 8.00
C GLY A 214 -7.72 -16.22 7.70
N GLU A 215 -6.47 -16.34 7.25
CA GLU A 215 -5.65 -17.31 7.98
C GLU A 215 -5.59 -16.76 9.41
N THR A 216 -6.07 -17.53 10.36
CA THR A 216 -5.81 -17.29 11.79
C THR A 216 -4.35 -16.87 11.92
N PHE A 217 -4.11 -15.63 12.38
CA PHE A 217 -2.78 -15.20 12.77
C PHE A 217 -2.17 -16.35 13.58
N ALA A 218 -0.97 -16.82 13.23
CA ALA A 218 -0.38 -18.01 13.83
C ALA A 218 -0.55 -18.03 15.37
N GLY A 219 -1.53 -18.81 15.87
CA GLY A 219 -1.87 -18.95 17.29
C GLY A 219 -2.85 -17.94 17.91
N TYR A 220 -3.34 -16.94 17.17
CA TYR A 220 -4.43 -16.07 17.60
C TYR A 220 -5.70 -16.48 16.84
N GLU A 221 -6.65 -17.09 17.58
CA GLU A 221 -8.04 -17.16 17.14
C GLU A 221 -8.50 -15.75 16.74
N SER A 222 -9.33 -15.68 15.70
CA SER A 222 -9.95 -14.45 15.18
C SER A 222 -10.15 -13.41 16.28
N PHE A 223 -9.39 -12.32 16.21
CA PHE A 223 -9.57 -11.20 17.13
C PHE A 223 -10.91 -10.54 16.78
N GLU A 224 -11.97 -10.87 17.54
CA GLU A 224 -13.18 -10.07 17.54
C GLU A 224 -12.80 -8.66 18.03
N PRO A 225 -13.05 -7.59 17.25
CA PRO A 225 -12.81 -6.23 17.72
C PRO A 225 -13.57 -5.98 19.03
N PRO A 226 -12.95 -5.39 20.07
CA PRO A 226 -13.56 -5.19 21.38
C PRO A 226 -14.73 -4.18 21.38
N ASP A 227 -14.99 -3.52 20.27
CA ASP A 227 -16.10 -2.59 20.12
C ASP A 227 -17.26 -3.33 19.46
N GLY A 228 -18.28 -3.67 20.26
CA GLY A 228 -19.54 -4.32 19.84
C GLY A 228 -20.43 -3.48 18.92
N ASP A 229 -19.84 -2.67 18.04
CA ASP A 229 -20.50 -2.15 16.86
C ASP A 229 -20.54 -3.28 15.83
N ASN A 230 -21.52 -4.16 16.00
CA ASN A 230 -21.83 -5.30 15.15
C ASN A 230 -22.34 -4.86 13.77
N ASN A 231 -21.65 -3.94 13.11
CA ASN A 231 -21.61 -4.01 11.67
C ASN A 231 -20.34 -4.79 11.33
N PRO A 232 -20.42 -6.09 10.99
CA PRO A 232 -19.34 -6.73 10.25
C PRO A 232 -19.28 -5.99 8.91
N ALA A 233 -18.63 -4.83 8.90
CA ALA A 233 -18.83 -3.83 7.87
C ALA A 233 -18.17 -4.31 6.59
N ASP A 234 -18.95 -5.01 5.76
CA ASP A 234 -18.85 -5.21 4.30
C ASP A 234 -17.51 -5.74 3.73
N SER A 235 -16.44 -5.89 4.51
CA SER A 235 -15.07 -6.02 4.01
C SER A 235 -14.71 -7.36 3.36
N ASP A 236 -15.69 -8.24 3.14
CA ASP A 236 -15.59 -9.49 2.37
C ASP A 236 -16.55 -9.52 1.18
N ARG A 237 -17.33 -8.44 1.01
CA ARG A 237 -18.32 -8.37 -0.04
C ARG A 237 -17.61 -8.28 -1.38
N VAL A 238 -17.93 -9.24 -2.24
CA VAL A 238 -17.58 -9.17 -3.64
C VAL A 238 -18.51 -8.15 -4.29
N LEU A 239 -17.93 -7.12 -4.91
CA LEU A 239 -18.64 -6.09 -5.65
C LEU A 239 -18.53 -6.37 -7.14
N ASP A 240 -19.67 -6.33 -7.82
CA ASP A 240 -19.70 -6.39 -9.27
C ASP A 240 -19.11 -5.11 -9.86
N LEU A 241 -18.36 -5.26 -10.96
CA LEU A 241 -17.81 -4.14 -11.71
C LEU A 241 -18.88 -3.55 -12.67
N PRO A 242 -18.84 -2.24 -12.96
CA PRO A 242 -17.89 -1.25 -12.44
C PRO A 242 -18.22 -0.80 -11.00
N ILE A 243 -17.19 -0.42 -10.24
CA ILE A 243 -17.32 0.05 -8.85
C ILE A 243 -16.99 1.54 -8.78
N SER A 244 -17.91 2.34 -8.23
CA SER A 244 -17.67 3.74 -7.89
C SER A 244 -18.46 4.15 -6.65
N ASN A 245 -17.92 5.09 -5.85
CA ASN A 245 -18.56 5.66 -4.66
C ASN A 245 -19.14 4.63 -3.68
N ASN A 246 -18.52 3.46 -3.58
CA ASN A 246 -19.02 2.34 -2.76
C ASN A 246 -18.72 2.50 -1.26
N HIS A 247 -17.87 3.47 -0.90
CA HIS A 247 -17.49 3.76 0.47
C HIS A 247 -18.00 5.14 0.88
N VAL A 248 -18.83 5.20 1.92
CA VAL A 248 -19.44 6.46 2.42
C VAL A 248 -18.89 6.76 3.80
N LEU A 249 -18.37 7.97 3.97
CA LEU A 249 -17.86 8.48 5.25
C LEU A 249 -18.45 9.87 5.51
N GLY A 250 -19.46 9.92 6.38
CA GLY A 250 -20.21 11.16 6.64
C GLY A 250 -20.90 11.67 5.37
N ALA A 251 -20.55 12.88 4.93
CA ALA A 251 -21.09 13.49 3.71
C ALA A 251 -20.24 13.22 2.45
N SER A 252 -19.11 12.53 2.59
CA SER A 252 -18.21 12.22 1.47
C SER A 252 -18.37 10.76 1.03
N SER A 253 -18.17 10.51 -0.26
CA SER A 253 -18.08 9.16 -0.82
C SER A 253 -16.73 8.97 -1.53
N ALA A 254 -16.27 7.73 -1.59
CA ALA A 254 -15.06 7.33 -2.27
C ALA A 254 -15.20 5.95 -2.90
N THR A 255 -14.37 5.65 -3.89
CA THR A 255 -14.25 4.34 -4.50
C THR A 255 -13.12 3.58 -3.85
N VAL A 256 -13.44 2.47 -3.17
CA VAL A 256 -12.50 1.72 -2.34
C VAL A 256 -12.70 0.22 -2.58
N ALA A 257 -11.71 -0.46 -3.17
CA ALA A 257 -11.74 -1.91 -3.30
C ALA A 257 -10.35 -2.53 -3.49
N MET A 258 -10.29 -3.86 -3.34
CA MET A 258 -9.15 -4.69 -3.70
C MET A 258 -9.48 -5.51 -4.95
N SER A 259 -8.67 -5.38 -5.99
CA SER A 259 -8.72 -6.26 -7.18
C SER A 259 -7.66 -7.34 -7.05
N GLN A 260 -8.03 -8.60 -7.31
CA GLN A 260 -7.15 -9.75 -7.15
C GLN A 260 -6.75 -10.32 -8.50
N PHE A 261 -5.47 -10.69 -8.64
CA PHE A 261 -4.91 -11.26 -9.85
C PHE A 261 -3.99 -12.44 -9.53
N VAL A 262 -3.90 -13.37 -10.47
CA VAL A 262 -2.78 -14.34 -10.54
C VAL A 262 -1.79 -13.76 -11.54
N SER A 263 -0.49 -13.85 -11.27
CA SER A 263 0.51 -13.43 -12.26
C SER A 263 0.36 -14.21 -13.57
N THR A 264 0.47 -13.52 -14.70
CA THR A 264 0.50 -14.15 -16.03
C THR A 264 1.91 -14.55 -16.44
N ASP A 265 2.90 -13.85 -15.90
CA ASP A 265 4.34 -14.04 -16.11
C ASP A 265 5.05 -13.45 -14.89
N GLY A 266 6.03 -14.15 -14.32
CA GLY A 266 6.78 -13.70 -13.15
C GLY A 266 6.12 -14.02 -11.80
N ASP A 267 5.90 -13.00 -10.99
CA ASP A 267 5.51 -13.11 -9.59
C ASP A 267 4.28 -12.24 -9.30
N GLY A 268 3.43 -12.65 -8.35
CA GLY A 268 2.27 -11.87 -7.94
C GLY A 268 2.62 -10.46 -7.47
N HIS A 269 3.86 -10.22 -7.02
CA HIS A 269 4.31 -8.89 -6.60
C HIS A 269 4.22 -7.84 -7.71
N THR A 270 4.36 -8.24 -8.98
CA THR A 270 4.50 -7.34 -10.14
C THR A 270 3.24 -7.25 -10.99
N VAL A 271 2.11 -7.82 -10.55
CA VAL A 271 0.84 -7.82 -11.30
C VAL A 271 0.36 -6.42 -11.70
N LEU A 272 0.63 -5.40 -10.88
CA LEU A 272 0.34 -3.99 -11.18
C LEU A 272 0.90 -3.56 -12.56
N HIS A 273 2.08 -4.07 -12.92
CA HIS A 273 2.82 -3.66 -14.11
C HIS A 273 2.70 -4.64 -15.27
N GLN A 274 2.43 -5.91 -14.98
CA GLN A 274 2.49 -6.99 -15.95
C GLN A 274 1.10 -7.49 -16.36
N HIS A 275 0.14 -7.53 -15.43
CA HIS A 275 -1.19 -8.06 -15.71
C HIS A 275 -2.01 -7.05 -16.54
N PRO A 276 -2.46 -7.38 -17.76
CA PRO A 276 -3.14 -6.43 -18.65
C PRO A 276 -4.39 -5.80 -18.02
N VAL A 277 -5.21 -6.61 -17.34
CA VAL A 277 -6.43 -6.12 -16.67
C VAL A 277 -6.10 -5.23 -15.47
N ALA A 278 -5.05 -5.54 -14.70
CA ALA A 278 -4.67 -4.71 -13.55
C ALA A 278 -4.20 -3.34 -14.03
N ARG A 279 -3.39 -3.31 -15.10
CA ARG A 279 -2.96 -2.06 -15.75
C ARG A 279 -4.15 -1.26 -16.27
N PHE A 280 -5.11 -1.92 -16.90
CA PHE A 280 -6.32 -1.26 -17.41
C PHE A 280 -7.13 -0.65 -16.26
N GLN A 281 -7.39 -1.42 -15.20
CA GLN A 281 -8.13 -0.92 -14.02
C GLN A 281 -7.43 0.26 -13.37
N VAL A 282 -6.11 0.22 -13.21
CA VAL A 282 -5.33 1.33 -12.64
C VAL A 282 -5.39 2.57 -13.51
N SER A 283 -5.18 2.42 -14.83
CA SER A 283 -5.27 3.55 -15.75
C SER A 283 -6.67 4.15 -15.76
N HIS A 284 -7.73 3.33 -15.80
CA HIS A 284 -9.12 3.79 -15.77
C HIS A 284 -9.49 4.48 -14.46
N PHE A 285 -9.09 3.90 -13.33
CA PHE A 285 -9.33 4.44 -12.00
C PHE A 285 -8.69 5.81 -11.80
N LEU A 286 -7.44 5.98 -12.25
CA LEU A 286 -6.77 7.27 -12.18
C LEU A 286 -7.34 8.27 -13.19
N SER A 287 -7.64 7.84 -14.42
CA SER A 287 -8.21 8.71 -15.45
C SER A 287 -9.58 9.27 -15.06
N THR A 288 -10.49 8.41 -14.61
CA THR A 288 -11.82 8.85 -14.16
C THR A 288 -11.74 9.81 -12.98
N TRP A 289 -10.84 9.55 -12.03
CA TRP A 289 -10.56 10.49 -10.94
C TRP A 289 -10.05 11.85 -11.45
N PHE A 290 -9.06 11.86 -12.35
CA PHE A 290 -8.51 13.11 -12.90
C PHE A 290 -9.50 13.88 -13.78
N GLU A 291 -10.41 13.20 -14.47
CA GLU A 291 -11.41 13.84 -15.34
C GLU A 291 -12.63 14.36 -14.58
N THR A 292 -13.08 13.64 -13.56
CA THR A 292 -14.41 13.85 -12.97
C THR A 292 -14.42 14.06 -11.47
N GLY A 293 -13.29 13.81 -10.77
CA GLY A 293 -13.26 13.74 -9.32
C GLY A 293 -14.00 12.52 -8.76
N VAL A 294 -14.30 11.51 -9.58
CA VAL A 294 -14.86 10.23 -9.14
C VAL A 294 -14.05 9.11 -9.76
N ALA A 295 -13.37 8.33 -8.93
CA ALA A 295 -12.62 7.18 -9.42
C ALA A 295 -13.58 6.02 -9.71
N GLU A 296 -13.32 5.25 -10.76
CA GLU A 296 -14.09 4.05 -11.09
C GLU A 296 -13.15 2.86 -11.32
N ILE A 297 -13.52 1.69 -10.80
CA ILE A 297 -12.84 0.44 -11.13
C ILE A 297 -13.67 -0.22 -12.23
N ALA A 298 -13.12 -0.28 -13.45
CA ALA A 298 -13.83 -0.82 -14.61
C ALA A 298 -13.80 -2.35 -14.71
N ALA A 299 -14.81 -2.88 -15.37
CA ALA A 299 -14.80 -4.22 -15.93
C ALA A 299 -13.76 -4.30 -17.07
N PRO A 300 -13.00 -5.42 -17.19
CA PRO A 300 -12.03 -5.62 -18.27
C PRO A 300 -12.62 -5.56 -19.68
#